data_AF-A0A6I5NYT7-F1
#
_entry.id   AF-A0A6I5NYT7-F1
#
_cell.length_a   1.000
_cell.length_b   1.000
_cell.length_c   1.000
_cell.angle_alpha   90.00
_cell.angle_beta   90.00
_cell.angle_gamma   90.00
#
_symmetry.space_group_name_H-M   'P 1'
#
loop_
_entity.id
_entity.type
_entity.pdbx_description
1 polymer ?
#
loop_
_entity_poly.entity_id
_entity_poly.type
_entity_poly.pdbx_seq_one_letter_code
_entity_poly.pdbx_strand_id
1 'polypeptide(L)'
;MRPRSRHRVDELLRELATWEPKELRELQAALGGLQTALERESSKTARQPSPGHIEEKYIQRGNKRHGPYLYLRYWEAGKLRSKYLGKKPE
;
A
#
# COMPACT_ATOMS: atom_id res chain seq x y z
N MET A 1 -2.70 7.71 30.86
CA MET A 1 -1.54 8.05 30.00
C MET A 1 -2.06 8.64 28.69
N ARG A 2 -1.79 9.92 28.40
CA ARG A 2 -2.10 10.50 27.07
C ARG A 2 -1.04 10.02 26.07
N PRO A 3 -1.40 9.68 24.83
CA PRO A 3 -0.42 9.22 23.83
C PRO A 3 0.58 10.34 23.53
N ARG A 4 1.87 10.01 23.58
CA ARG A 4 3.03 10.92 23.37
C ARG A 4 2.91 11.81 22.12
N SER A 5 2.24 11.33 21.09
CA SER A 5 2.01 12.03 19.83
C SER A 5 1.15 13.28 19.94
N ARG A 6 0.18 13.34 20.87
CA ARG A 6 -0.66 14.54 21.05
C ARG A 6 0.12 15.71 21.66
N HIS A 7 1.02 15.43 22.60
CA HIS A 7 1.81 16.46 23.27
C HIS A 7 2.73 17.23 22.29
N ARG A 8 3.30 16.53 21.31
CA ARG A 8 4.18 17.15 20.32
C ARG A 8 3.43 18.07 19.36
N VAL A 9 2.21 17.72 19.00
CA VAL A 9 1.36 18.56 18.14
C VAL A 9 0.95 19.81 18.88
N ASP A 10 0.55 19.69 20.15
CA ASP A 10 0.16 20.83 20.97
C ASP A 10 1.32 21.84 21.17
N GLU A 11 2.56 21.35 21.32
CA GLU A 11 3.76 22.21 21.36
C GLU A 11 3.98 22.97 20.04
N LEU A 12 3.92 22.27 18.91
CA LEU A 12 4.10 22.88 17.59
C LEU A 12 3.00 23.92 17.29
N LEU A 13 1.76 23.66 17.71
CA LEU A 13 0.66 24.63 17.53
C LEU A 13 0.88 25.91 18.34
N ARG A 14 1.48 25.81 19.53
CA ARG A 14 1.83 26.99 20.34
C ARG A 14 2.97 27.78 19.73
N GLU A 15 3.95 27.10 19.15
CA GLU A 15 5.05 27.74 18.43
C GLU A 15 4.56 28.43 17.16
N LEU A 16 3.71 27.77 16.37
CA LEU A 16 3.11 28.37 15.17
C LEU A 16 2.19 29.56 15.48
N ALA A 17 1.62 29.61 16.68
CA ALA A 17 0.79 30.74 17.11
C ALA A 17 1.59 32.03 17.30
N THR A 18 2.92 31.96 17.42
CA THR A 18 3.79 33.15 17.53
C THR A 18 4.37 33.62 16.19
N TRP A 19 4.07 32.92 15.08
CA TRP A 19 4.61 33.22 13.76
C TRP A 19 3.84 34.35 13.07
N GLU A 20 4.53 35.07 12.19
CA GLU A 20 3.93 36.12 11.38
C GLU A 20 3.02 35.53 10.28
N PRO A 21 1.98 36.24 9.82
CA PRO A 21 1.08 35.76 8.77
C PRO A 21 1.79 35.39 7.45
N LYS A 22 2.95 36.00 7.17
CA LYS A 22 3.77 35.67 6.00
C LYS A 22 4.41 34.28 6.14
N GLU A 23 4.98 33.97 7.31
CA GLU A 23 5.63 32.69 7.60
C GLU A 23 4.60 31.55 7.58
N LEU A 24 3.39 31.81 8.08
CA LEU A 24 2.28 30.86 7.99
C LEU A 24 1.85 30.56 6.54
N ARG A 25 1.87 31.56 5.65
CA ARG A 25 1.58 31.36 4.22
C ARG A 25 2.67 30.55 3.52
N GLU A 26 3.93 30.80 3.83
CA GLU A 26 5.06 30.03 3.29
C GLU A 26 4.99 28.57 3.76
N LEU A 27 4.67 28.35 5.04
CA LEU A 27 4.44 27.01 5.58
C LEU A 27 3.26 26.30 4.89
N GLN A 28 2.15 27.00 4.66
CA GLN A 28 1.00 26.45 3.94
C GLN A 28 1.38 26.00 2.52
N ALA A 29 2.17 26.81 1.80
CA ALA A 29 2.64 26.46 0.47
C ALA A 29 3.56 25.22 0.49
N ALA A 30 4.48 25.15 1.46
CA ALA A 30 5.37 24.00 1.64
C ALA A 30 4.59 22.71 1.96
N LEU A 31 3.61 22.79 2.86
CA LEU A 31 2.74 21.66 3.22
C LEU A 31 1.92 21.17 2.02
N GLY A 32 1.37 22.07 1.21
CA GLY A 32 0.67 21.71 -0.03
C GLY A 32 1.58 21.00 -1.03
N GLY A 33 2.83 21.44 -1.17
CA GLY A 33 3.84 20.76 -1.99
C GLY A 33 4.15 19.34 -1.49
N LEU A 34 4.34 19.19 -0.18
CA LEU A 34 4.58 17.88 0.45
C LEU A 34 3.39 16.93 0.30
N GLN A 35 2.16 17.42 0.49
CA GLN A 35 0.96 16.62 0.28
C GLN A 35 0.86 16.13 -1.16
N THR A 36 1.09 17.02 -2.13
CA THR A 36 1.10 16.66 -3.56
C THR A 36 2.17 15.60 -3.87
N ALA A 37 3.36 15.72 -3.27
CA ALA A 37 4.42 14.73 -3.42
C ALA A 37 4.03 13.38 -2.78
N LEU A 38 3.40 13.39 -1.61
CA LEU A 38 2.92 12.20 -0.92
C LEU A 38 1.82 11.48 -1.71
N GLU A 39 0.90 12.21 -2.32
CA GLU A 39 -0.13 11.63 -3.20
C GLU A 39 0.48 11.01 -4.46
N ARG A 40 1.50 11.65 -5.04
CA ARG A 40 2.26 11.10 -6.18
C ARG A 40 3.04 9.84 -5.79
N GLU A 41 3.63 9.80 -4.60
CA GLU A 41 4.28 8.60 -4.07
C GLU A 41 3.24 7.49 -3.81
N SER A 42 2.15 7.81 -3.11
CA SER A 42 1.09 6.85 -2.78
C SER A 42 0.42 6.25 -4.02
N SER A 43 0.28 7.03 -5.09
CA SER A 43 -0.22 6.55 -6.38
C SER A 43 0.78 5.67 -7.13
N LYS A 44 2.09 5.82 -6.92
CA LYS A 44 3.08 4.82 -7.35
C LYS A 44 2.96 3.54 -6.51
N THR A 45 2.68 3.65 -5.21
CA THR A 45 2.48 2.50 -4.33
C THR A 45 1.17 1.77 -4.61
N ALA A 46 0.14 2.44 -5.11
CA ALA A 46 -1.08 1.80 -5.61
C ALA A 46 -0.85 0.96 -6.88
N ARG A 47 0.28 1.18 -7.57
CA ARG A 47 0.78 0.27 -8.62
C ARG A 47 1.68 -0.83 -8.09
N GLN A 48 1.97 -0.85 -6.77
CA GLN A 48 2.58 -2.03 -6.21
C GLN A 48 1.57 -3.15 -6.31
N PRO A 49 1.95 -4.23 -6.98
CA PRO A 49 1.07 -5.35 -7.05
C PRO A 49 0.81 -5.92 -5.66
N SER A 50 -0.46 -6.24 -5.39
CA SER A 50 -0.86 -6.94 -4.18
C SER A 50 0.11 -8.09 -3.88
N PRO A 51 0.56 -8.25 -2.62
CA PRO A 51 1.43 -9.36 -2.24
C PRO A 51 0.78 -10.66 -2.73
N GLY A 52 1.57 -11.50 -3.37
CA GLY A 52 1.02 -12.65 -4.06
C GLY A 52 0.17 -13.54 -3.14
N HIS A 53 -0.89 -14.15 -3.68
CA HIS A 53 -1.75 -15.08 -2.95
C HIS A 53 -1.66 -16.49 -3.54
N ILE A 54 -2.06 -17.49 -2.76
CA ILE A 54 -2.24 -18.85 -3.24
C ILE A 54 -3.64 -19.00 -3.83
N GLU A 55 -3.73 -19.47 -5.06
CA GLU A 55 -4.98 -19.79 -5.76
C GLU A 55 -5.07 -21.30 -5.98
N GLU A 56 -6.22 -21.88 -5.66
CA GLU A 56 -6.53 -23.29 -5.94
C GLU A 56 -7.23 -23.41 -7.29
N LYS A 57 -6.71 -24.26 -8.18
CA LYS A 57 -7.32 -24.53 -9.49
C LYS A 57 -7.64 -26.00 -9.69
N TYR A 58 -8.79 -26.25 -10.29
CA TYR A 58 -9.17 -27.56 -10.82
C TYR A 58 -9.04 -27.55 -12.34
N ILE A 59 -8.47 -28.61 -12.90
CA ILE A 59 -8.30 -28.80 -14.34
C ILE A 59 -9.21 -29.94 -14.77
N GLN A 60 -10.09 -29.69 -15.73
CA GLN A 60 -10.86 -30.74 -16.39
C GLN A 60 -10.02 -31.39 -17.50
N ARG A 61 -9.90 -32.72 -17.50
CA ARG A 61 -9.36 -33.49 -18.62
C ARG A 61 -10.34 -34.62 -18.95
N GLY A 62 -10.99 -34.52 -20.11
CA GLY A 62 -12.12 -35.38 -20.46
C GLY A 62 -13.24 -35.26 -19.43
N ASN A 63 -13.77 -36.40 -18.98
CA ASN A 63 -14.85 -36.45 -17.97
C ASN A 63 -14.35 -36.43 -16.52
N LYS A 64 -13.05 -36.17 -16.28
CA LYS A 64 -12.46 -36.20 -14.93
C LYS A 64 -11.95 -34.83 -14.51
N ARG A 65 -12.24 -34.46 -13.25
CA ARG A 65 -11.75 -33.23 -12.60
C ARG A 65 -10.48 -33.56 -11.81
N HIS A 66 -9.38 -32.90 -12.13
CA HIS A 66 -8.09 -33.06 -11.45
C HIS A 66 -7.77 -31.82 -10.61
N GLY A 67 -7.28 -32.00 -9.39
CA GLY A 67 -6.94 -30.92 -8.47
C GLY A 67 -7.33 -31.23 -7.01
N PRO A 68 -7.32 -30.23 -6.12
CA PRO A 68 -6.90 -28.85 -6.37
C PRO A 68 -5.38 -28.73 -6.55
N TYR A 69 -4.98 -27.93 -7.51
CA TYR A 69 -3.60 -27.54 -7.77
C TYR A 69 -3.33 -26.16 -7.20
N LEU A 70 -2.21 -26.00 -6.51
CA LEU A 70 -1.81 -24.75 -5.88
C LEU A 70 -0.98 -23.90 -6.86
N TYR A 71 -1.37 -22.65 -7.03
CA TYR A 71 -0.63 -21.67 -7.82
C TYR A 71 -0.31 -20.44 -6.96
N LEU A 72 0.96 -20.02 -6.93
CA LEU A 72 1.32 -18.70 -6.44
C LEU A 72 0.97 -17.67 -7.51
N ARG A 73 0.04 -16.79 -7.19
CA ARG A 73 -0.36 -15.64 -7.99
C ARG A 73 0.40 -14.43 -7.51
N TYR A 74 1.30 -13.92 -8.33
CA TYR A 74 2.12 -12.75 -8.00
C TYR A 74 2.20 -11.86 -9.23
N TRP A 75 2.48 -10.58 -9.04
CA TRP A 75 2.77 -9.73 -10.18
C TRP A 75 4.26 -9.51 -10.31
N GLU A 76 4.68 -9.35 -11.54
CA GLU A 76 6.06 -9.12 -11.92
C GLU A 76 6.06 -8.20 -13.14
N ALA A 77 6.80 -7.09 -13.06
CA ALA A 77 6.87 -6.08 -14.11
C ALA A 77 5.47 -5.62 -14.63
N GLY A 78 4.51 -5.41 -13.72
CA GLY A 78 3.16 -4.96 -14.06
C GLY A 78 2.28 -6.02 -14.74
N LYS A 79 2.72 -7.28 -14.83
CA LYS A 79 1.93 -8.40 -15.34
C LYS A 79 1.64 -9.40 -14.24
N LEU A 80 0.41 -9.89 -14.19
CA LEU A 80 0.00 -10.94 -13.27
C LEU A 80 0.51 -12.29 -13.76
N ARG A 81 1.31 -12.96 -12.94
CA ARG A 81 1.95 -14.25 -13.20
C ARG A 81 1.38 -15.32 -12.29
N SER A 82 1.60 -16.57 -12.67
CA SER A 82 1.23 -17.73 -11.87
C SER A 82 2.36 -18.76 -11.90
N LYS A 83 2.77 -19.23 -10.72
CA LYS A 83 3.76 -20.31 -10.58
C LYS A 83 3.09 -21.52 -9.94
N TYR A 84 3.17 -22.66 -10.59
CA TYR A 84 2.65 -23.92 -10.06
C TYR A 84 3.48 -24.37 -8.86
N LEU A 85 2.82 -24.67 -7.74
CA LEU A 85 3.47 -25.11 -6.50
C LEU A 85 3.31 -26.60 -6.24
N GLY A 86 2.35 -27.27 -6.90
CA GLY A 86 2.06 -28.69 -6.68
C GLY A 86 0.57 -28.98 -6.55
N LYS A 87 0.24 -30.27 -6.43
CA LYS A 87 -1.10 -30.71 -6.02
C LYS A 87 -1.22 -30.48 -4.51
N LYS A 88 -2.37 -30.00 -4.05
CA LYS A 88 -2.64 -29.91 -2.61
C LYS A 88 -2.56 -31.33 -2.02
N PRO A 89 -1.82 -31.55 -0.92
CA PRO A 89 -1.87 -32.80 -0.20
C PRO A 89 -3.27 -33.00 0.38
N GLU A 90 -3.75 -34.25 0.36
CA GLU A 90 -5.04 -34.66 0.93
C GLU A 90 -5.01 -34.65 2.46
#